data_AF-A0A125QKU5-F1
#
_entry.id   AF-A0A125QKU5-F1
#
_cell.length_a   1.000
_cell.length_b   1.000
_cell.length_c   1.000
_cell.angle_alpha   90.00
_cell.angle_beta   90.00
_cell.angle_gamma   90.00
#
_symmetry.space_group_name_H-M   'P 1'
#
loop_
_entity.id
_entity.type
_entity.pdbx_description
1 polymer ?
#
loop_
_entity_poly.entity_id
_entity_poly.type
_entity_poly.pdbx_seq_one_letter_code
_entity_poly.pdbx_strand_id
1 'polypeptide(L)'
;MKGAVKAGVAYWTLIFGLGFILGTVRVLWLAPRVGETVAGLIEMPIILGASWLVARWLVGRFEIRRRGEALAMGGVAFALLMVAELALGVAVFAMSPAQWLASISQPPGLYGLIGQVAFGMMPLWITRRVR
;
A
#
# COMPACT_ATOMS: atom_id res chain seq x y z
N MET A 1 12.78 -15.86 8.05
CA MET A 1 11.37 -15.46 8.34
C MET A 1 11.24 -14.30 9.32
N LYS A 2 11.79 -14.33 10.56
CA LYS A 2 11.64 -13.22 11.52
C LYS A 2 12.04 -11.84 10.95
N GLY A 3 13.11 -11.77 10.15
CA GLY A 3 13.54 -10.55 9.45
C GLY A 3 12.55 -10.08 8.38
N ALA A 4 11.95 -11.00 7.62
CA ALA A 4 10.96 -10.69 6.58
C ALA A 4 9.66 -10.11 7.17
N VAL A 5 9.19 -10.65 8.30
CA VAL A 5 8.01 -10.10 8.98
C VAL A 5 8.29 -8.68 9.49
N LYS A 6 9.43 -8.45 10.16
CA LYS A 6 9.83 -7.10 10.60
C LYS A 6 9.95 -6.13 9.43
N ALA A 7 10.55 -6.57 8.32
CA ALA A 7 10.63 -5.77 7.11
C ALA A 7 9.24 -5.46 6.52
N GLY A 8 8.31 -6.42 6.56
CA GLY A 8 6.94 -6.23 6.10
C GLY A 8 6.17 -5.21 6.95
N VAL A 9 6.28 -5.29 8.27
CA VAL A 9 5.70 -4.30 9.19
C VAL A 9 6.29 -2.91 8.92
N ALA A 10 7.62 -2.79 8.85
CA ALA A 10 8.28 -1.51 8.57
C ALA A 10 7.87 -0.94 7.20
N TYR A 11 7.75 -1.80 6.19
CA TYR A 11 7.32 -1.40 4.85
C TYR A 11 5.90 -0.85 4.86
N TRP A 12 4.97 -1.55 5.51
CA TRP A 12 3.61 -1.08 5.70
C TRP A 12 3.58 0.24 6.47
N THR A 13 4.25 0.34 7.62
CA THR A 13 4.22 1.56 8.44
C THR A 13 4.65 2.80 7.67
N LEU A 14 5.75 2.70 6.91
CA LEU A 14 6.29 3.84 6.15
C LEU A 14 5.36 4.27 5.01
N ILE A 15 4.88 3.31 4.22
CA ILE A 15 4.06 3.62 3.04
C ILE A 15 2.62 3.93 3.40
N PHE A 16 2.04 3.25 4.39
CA PHE A 16 0.73 3.59 4.93
C PHE A 16 0.74 4.98 5.55
N GLY A 17 1.76 5.32 6.35
CA GLY A 17 1.89 6.67 6.91
C GLY A 17 1.98 7.74 5.83
N LEU A 18 2.80 7.52 4.80
CA LEU A 18 2.88 8.43 3.65
C LEU A 18 1.55 8.54 2.90
N GLY A 19 0.92 7.40 2.59
CA GLY A 19 -0.36 7.35 1.87
C GLY A 19 -1.50 7.98 2.66
N PHE A 20 -1.50 7.87 4.00
CA PHE A 20 -2.48 8.53 4.85
C PHE A 20 -2.33 10.05 4.83
N ILE A 21 -1.10 10.57 4.90
CA ILE A 21 -0.81 12.00 4.80
C ILE A 21 -1.22 12.52 3.41
N LEU A 22 -0.78 11.84 2.35
CA LEU A 22 -1.14 12.21 0.97
C LEU A 22 -2.65 12.16 0.77
N GLY A 23 -3.33 11.10 1.25
CA GLY A 23 -4.77 10.95 1.13
C GLY A 23 -5.55 12.03 1.85
N THR A 24 -5.05 12.49 3.01
CA THR A 24 -5.61 13.63 3.75
C THR A 24 -5.50 14.92 2.94
N VAL A 25 -4.32 15.19 2.37
CA VAL A 25 -4.10 16.35 1.48
C VAL A 25 -4.96 16.24 0.22
N ARG A 26 -5.08 15.04 -0.34
CA ARG A 26 -5.88 14.75 -1.52
C ARG A 26 -7.34 15.11 -1.28
N VAL A 27 -7.95 14.59 -0.23
CA VAL A 27 -9.38 14.81 0.07
C VAL A 27 -9.66 16.25 0.48
N LEU A 28 -8.84 16.83 1.36
CA LEU A 28 -9.11 18.17 1.91
C LEU A 28 -8.77 19.31 0.93
N TRP A 29 -7.75 19.13 0.08
CA TRP A 29 -7.19 20.23 -0.71
C TRP A 29 -7.22 19.98 -2.22
N LEU A 30 -6.91 18.76 -2.67
CA LEU A 30 -6.72 18.49 -4.10
C LEU A 30 -8.04 18.18 -4.80
N ALA A 31 -8.85 17.28 -4.24
CA ALA A 31 -10.14 16.86 -4.77
C ALA A 31 -11.13 18.02 -4.98
N PRO A 32 -11.24 19.03 -4.08
CA PRO A 32 -12.10 20.19 -4.32
C PRO A 32 -11.66 21.06 -5.51
N ARG A 33 -10.40 20.95 -5.96
CA ARG A 33 -9.84 21.80 -7.03
C ARG A 33 -9.80 21.10 -8.39
N VAL A 34 -9.47 19.81 -8.41
CA VAL A 34 -9.25 19.05 -9.66
C VAL A 34 -10.17 17.83 -9.83
N GLY A 35 -11.02 17.56 -8.83
CA GLY A 35 -11.90 16.39 -8.80
C GLY A 35 -11.24 15.13 -8.22
N GLU A 36 -12.06 14.24 -7.65
CA GLU A 36 -11.62 13.03 -6.93
C GLU A 36 -10.76 12.09 -7.79
N THR A 37 -11.16 11.87 -9.04
CA THR A 37 -10.48 10.95 -9.97
C THR A 37 -9.09 11.45 -10.34
N VAL A 38 -8.95 12.72 -10.73
CA VAL A 38 -7.66 13.30 -11.14
C VAL A 38 -6.71 13.37 -9.94
N ALA A 39 -7.24 13.75 -8.78
CA ALA A 39 -6.46 13.78 -7.55
C ALA A 39 -5.91 12.39 -7.18
N GLY A 40 -6.72 11.33 -7.35
CA GLY A 40 -6.27 9.95 -7.16
C GLY A 40 -5.20 9.52 -8.15
N LEU A 41 -5.36 9.84 -9.44
CA LEU A 41 -4.38 9.51 -10.48
C LEU A 41 -3.02 10.17 -10.27
N ILE A 42 -2.98 11.36 -9.66
CA ILE A 42 -1.72 12.04 -9.29
C ILE A 42 -1.05 11.34 -8.09
N GLU A 43 -1.83 10.88 -7.12
CA GLU A 43 -1.33 10.25 -5.90
C GLU A 43 -0.74 8.86 -6.17
N MET A 44 -1.38 8.06 -7.04
CA MET A 44 -0.94 6.70 -7.35
C MET A 44 0.54 6.56 -7.74
N PRO A 45 1.09 7.32 -8.72
CA PRO A 45 2.49 7.20 -9.10
C PRO A 45 3.45 7.63 -7.98
N ILE A 46 3.05 8.59 -7.13
CA ILE A 46 3.86 9.05 -5.99
C ILE A 46 3.97 7.92 -4.96
N ILE A 47 2.84 7.32 -4.58
CA ILE A 47 2.81 6.22 -3.61
C ILE A 47 3.57 5.01 -4.15
N LEU A 48 3.37 4.62 -5.41
CA LEU A 48 4.07 3.48 -6.00
C LEU A 48 5.57 3.73 -6.16
N GLY A 49 5.98 4.93 -6.53
CA GLY A 49 7.40 5.32 -6.58
C GLY A 49 8.07 5.24 -5.20
N ALA A 50 7.41 5.80 -4.18
CA ALA A 50 7.89 5.71 -2.80
C ALA A 50 7.94 4.25 -2.31
N SER A 51 6.91 3.46 -2.63
CA SER A 51 6.83 2.03 -2.32
C SER A 51 8.03 1.26 -2.87
N TRP A 52 8.41 1.54 -4.12
CA TRP A 52 9.57 0.90 -4.74
C TRP A 52 10.88 1.24 -4.02
N LEU A 53 11.10 2.52 -3.71
CA LEU A 53 12.31 2.98 -3.03
C LEU A 53 12.42 2.39 -1.63
N VAL A 54 11.35 2.43 -0.84
CA VAL A 54 11.31 1.87 0.51
C VAL A 54 11.46 0.35 0.49
N ALA A 55 10.76 -0.34 -0.42
CA ALA A 55 10.92 -1.79 -0.58
C ALA A 55 12.36 -2.16 -0.93
N ARG A 56 13.01 -1.42 -1.83
CA ARG A 56 14.41 -1.67 -2.23
C ARG A 56 15.37 -1.46 -1.07
N TRP A 57 15.18 -0.37 -0.32
CA TRP A 57 15.98 -0.08 0.87
C TRP A 57 15.81 -1.18 1.94
N LEU A 58 14.57 -1.60 2.23
CA LEU A 58 14.29 -2.63 3.22
C LEU A 58 14.78 -4.02 2.79
N VAL A 59 14.65 -4.38 1.51
CA VAL A 59 15.21 -5.64 0.97
C VAL A 59 16.72 -5.71 1.20
N GLY A 60 17.44 -4.60 0.96
CA GLY A 60 18.88 -4.52 1.25
C GLY A 60 19.17 -4.54 2.75
N ARG A 61 18.48 -3.72 3.54
CA ARG A 61 18.70 -3.56 4.98
C ARG A 61 18.43 -4.84 5.79
N PHE A 62 17.44 -5.62 5.40
CA PHE A 62 17.07 -6.87 6.06
C PHE A 62 17.61 -8.11 5.33
N GLU A 63 18.50 -7.91 4.35
CA GLU A 63 19.17 -8.98 3.57
C GLU A 63 18.20 -10.01 2.99
N ILE A 64 17.07 -9.53 2.45
CA ILE A 64 16.04 -10.38 1.87
C ILE A 64 16.54 -10.96 0.53
N ARG A 65 17.03 -12.19 0.55
CA ARG A 65 17.67 -12.84 -0.63
C ARG A 65 16.84 -13.94 -1.29
N ARG A 66 15.85 -14.47 -0.59
CA ARG A 66 15.00 -15.57 -1.08
C ARG A 66 13.64 -15.07 -1.50
N ARG A 67 13.08 -15.68 -2.55
CA ARG A 67 11.73 -15.38 -3.06
C ARG A 67 10.66 -15.52 -1.97
N GLY A 68 10.75 -16.57 -1.13
CA GLY A 68 9.81 -16.78 -0.03
C GLY A 68 9.86 -15.67 1.03
N GLU A 69 11.03 -15.07 1.28
CA GLU A 69 11.16 -13.97 2.24
C GLU A 69 10.63 -12.65 1.67
N ALA A 70 10.84 -12.41 0.38
CA ALA A 70 10.26 -11.28 -0.31
C ALA A 70 8.71 -11.37 -0.36
N LEU A 71 8.17 -12.56 -0.64
CA LEU A 71 6.74 -12.83 -0.58
C LEU A 71 6.19 -12.65 0.84
N ALA A 72 6.90 -13.11 1.87
CA ALA A 72 6.47 -12.92 3.25
C ALA A 72 6.47 -11.44 3.66
N MET A 73 7.51 -10.68 3.29
CA MET A 73 7.59 -9.23 3.53
C MET A 73 6.41 -8.50 2.86
N GLY A 74 6.21 -8.73 1.57
CA GLY A 74 5.14 -8.10 0.78
C GLY A 74 3.75 -8.51 1.23
N GLY A 75 3.55 -9.80 1.52
CA GLY A 75 2.27 -10.34 1.99
C GLY A 75 1.88 -9.83 3.37
N VAL A 76 2.81 -9.73 4.31
CA VAL A 76 2.57 -9.11 5.62
C VAL A 76 2.18 -7.65 5.45
N ALA A 77 2.90 -6.90 4.62
CA ALA A 77 2.62 -5.49 4.39
C ALA A 77 1.24 -5.27 3.75
N PHE A 78 0.90 -6.10 2.75
CA PHE A 78 -0.42 -6.08 2.10
C PHE A 78 -1.55 -6.42 3.08
N ALA A 79 -1.40 -7.48 3.88
CA ALA A 79 -2.42 -7.86 4.86
C ALA A 79 -2.67 -6.74 5.89
N LEU A 80 -1.61 -6.12 6.40
CA LEU A 80 -1.73 -4.96 7.30
C LEU A 80 -2.40 -3.77 6.62
N LEU A 81 -2.10 -3.53 5.34
CA LEU A 81 -2.73 -2.47 4.56
C LEU A 81 -4.24 -2.69 4.42
N MET A 82 -4.67 -3.91 4.08
CA MET A 82 -6.10 -4.26 3.98
C MET A 82 -6.83 -4.10 5.32
N VAL A 83 -6.21 -4.56 6.42
CA VAL A 83 -6.78 -4.40 7.76
C VAL A 83 -6.89 -2.93 8.14
N ALA A 84 -5.87 -2.12 7.84
CA ALA A 84 -5.89 -0.69 8.13
C ALA A 84 -6.95 0.06 7.30
N GLU A 85 -7.12 -0.29 6.03
CA GLU A 85 -8.15 0.29 5.17
C GLU A 85 -9.56 -0.05 5.67
N LEU A 86 -9.82 -1.32 6.01
CA LEU A 86 -11.07 -1.74 6.63
C LEU A 86 -11.32 -0.99 7.95
N ALA A 87 -10.30 -0.90 8.80
CA ALA A 87 -10.40 -0.20 10.09
C ALA A 87 -10.72 1.29 9.91
N LEU A 88 -10.10 1.97 8.94
CA LEU A 88 -10.44 3.35 8.59
C LEU A 88 -11.86 3.47 8.02
N GLY A 89 -12.27 2.57 7.13
CA GLY A 89 -13.62 2.50 6.60
C GLY A 89 -14.68 2.42 7.70
N VAL A 90 -14.47 1.53 8.66
CA VAL A 90 -15.38 1.33 9.79
C VAL A 90 -15.32 2.50 10.78
N ALA A 91 -14.13 2.92 11.20
CA ALA A 91 -13.97 3.88 12.29
C ALA A 91 -14.19 5.35 11.86
N VAL A 92 -13.80 5.72 10.63
CA VAL A 92 -13.85 7.11 10.14
C VAL A 92 -15.09 7.35 9.28
N PHE A 93 -15.44 6.39 8.44
CA PHE A 93 -16.54 6.53 7.46
C PHE A 93 -17.82 5.80 7.89
N ALA A 94 -17.86 5.23 9.10
CA ALA A 94 -18.99 4.48 9.64
C ALA A 94 -19.52 3.38 8.70
N MET A 95 -18.64 2.81 7.86
CA MET A 95 -18.99 1.75 6.93
C MET A 95 -19.06 0.41 7.65
N SER A 96 -19.98 -0.46 7.24
CA SER A 96 -19.93 -1.88 7.64
C SER A 96 -18.86 -2.65 6.83
N PRO A 97 -18.34 -3.77 7.34
CA PRO A 97 -17.42 -4.62 6.57
C PRO A 97 -17.98 -5.08 5.22
N ALA A 98 -19.30 -5.30 5.14
CA ALA A 98 -19.98 -5.65 3.90
C ALA A 98 -20.00 -4.49 2.89
N GLN A 99 -20.22 -3.25 3.36
CA GLN A 99 -20.15 -2.06 2.52
C GLN A 99 -18.73 -1.80 2.03
N TRP A 100 -17.73 -2.03 2.86
CA TRP A 100 -16.32 -1.95 2.46
C TRP A 100 -16.00 -2.99 1.37
N LEU A 101 -16.44 -4.24 1.52
CA LEU A 101 -16.23 -5.26 0.48
C LEU A 101 -16.91 -4.89 -0.85
N ALA A 102 -18.11 -4.30 -0.77
CA ALA A 102 -18.81 -3.79 -1.94
C ALA A 102 -18.09 -2.62 -2.60
N SER A 103 -17.45 -1.73 -1.84
CA SER A 103 -16.74 -0.57 -2.39
C SER A 103 -15.47 -0.96 -3.16
N ILE A 104 -14.77 -2.02 -2.73
CA ILE A 104 -13.62 -2.58 -3.46
C ILE A 104 -14.01 -3.06 -4.86
N SER A 105 -15.26 -3.53 -5.02
CA SER A 105 -15.77 -4.06 -6.28
C SER A 105 -16.21 -2.98 -7.27
N GLN A 106 -16.24 -1.71 -6.85
CA GLN A 106 -16.55 -0.58 -7.73
C GLN A 106 -15.28 -0.02 -8.39
N PRO A 107 -15.37 0.66 -9.56
CA PRO A 107 -14.18 1.06 -10.32
C PRO A 107 -13.11 1.85 -9.54
N PRO A 108 -13.46 2.84 -8.69
CA PRO A 108 -12.45 3.51 -7.85
C PRO A 108 -11.74 2.56 -6.88
N GLY A 109 -12.48 1.62 -6.29
CA GLY A 109 -11.95 0.61 -5.38
C GLY A 109 -11.06 -0.41 -6.10
N LEU A 110 -11.38 -0.77 -7.34
CA LEU A 110 -10.58 -1.69 -8.14
C LEU A 110 -9.20 -1.11 -8.48
N TYR A 111 -9.13 0.18 -8.83
CA TYR A 111 -7.84 0.85 -9.04
C TYR A 111 -6.99 0.86 -7.77
N GLY A 112 -7.62 1.12 -6.61
CA GLY A 112 -6.98 1.00 -5.31
C GLY A 112 -6.41 -0.38 -5.08
N LEU A 113 -7.21 -1.43 -5.29
CA LEU A 113 -6.79 -2.82 -5.10
C LEU A 113 -5.62 -3.21 -6.03
N ILE A 114 -5.64 -2.80 -7.29
CA ILE A 114 -4.52 -3.03 -8.22
C ILE A 114 -3.24 -2.38 -7.67
N GLY A 115 -3.34 -1.15 -7.16
CA GLY A 115 -2.23 -0.45 -6.51
C GLY A 115 -1.72 -1.19 -5.27
N GLN A 116 -2.60 -1.69 -4.42
CA GLN A 116 -2.25 -2.45 -3.21
C GLN A 116 -1.58 -3.78 -3.54
N VAL A 117 -2.07 -4.50 -4.56
CA VAL A 117 -1.44 -5.73 -5.05
C VAL A 117 -0.05 -5.42 -5.60
N ALA A 118 0.09 -4.37 -6.42
CA ALA A 118 1.39 -3.94 -6.93
C ALA A 118 2.36 -3.58 -5.79
N PHE A 119 1.89 -2.85 -4.77
CA PHE A 119 2.63 -2.55 -3.54
C PHE A 119 3.13 -3.82 -2.83
N GLY A 120 2.26 -4.82 -2.65
CA GLY A 120 2.61 -6.10 -2.01
C GLY A 120 3.57 -6.94 -2.84
N MET A 121 3.55 -6.83 -4.17
CA MET A 121 4.44 -7.56 -5.07
C MET A 121 5.82 -6.92 -5.24
N MET A 122 5.99 -5.64 -4.88
CA MET A 122 7.25 -4.90 -5.08
C MET A 122 8.50 -5.60 -4.52
N PRO A 123 8.52 -6.13 -3.28
CA PRO A 123 9.70 -6.81 -2.75
C PRO A 123 10.14 -8.01 -3.61
N LEU A 124 9.19 -8.72 -4.22
CA LEU A 124 9.46 -9.85 -5.10
C LEU A 124 10.07 -9.39 -6.43
N TRP A 125 9.56 -8.31 -7.02
CA TRP A 125 10.11 -7.76 -8.25
C TRP A 125 11.53 -7.22 -8.07
N ILE A 126 11.79 -6.59 -6.92
CA ILE A 126 13.12 -6.05 -6.58
C ILE A 126 14.12 -7.18 -6.38
N THR A 127 13.77 -8.21 -5.61
CA THR A 127 14.67 -9.36 -5.36
C THR A 127 14.97 -10.17 -6.62
N ARG A 128 14.12 -10.13 -7.64
CA ARG A 128 14.39 -10.74 -8.96
C ARG A 128 15.41 -9.96 -9.79
N ARG A 129 15.52 -8.64 -9.61
CA ARG A 129 16.43 -7.78 -10.40
C ARG A 129 17.84 -7.64 -9.80
N VAL A 130 18.01 -7.99 -8.53
CA VAL A 130 19.29 -7.85 -7.79
C VAL A 130 20.09 -9.16 -7.74
N ARG A 131 19.53 -10.25 -8.27
CA ARG A 131 20.26 -11.52 -8.51
C ARG A 131 20.83 -11.54 -9.91
#